data_AF-A0A9R1BMR2-F1
#
_entry.id   AF-A0A9R1BMR2-F1
#
_cell.length_a   1.000
_cell.length_b   1.000
_cell.length_c   1.000
_cell.angle_alpha   90.00
_cell.angle_beta   90.00
_cell.angle_gamma   90.00
#
_symmetry.space_group_name_H-M   'P 1'
#
loop_
_entity.id
_entity.type
_entity.pdbx_description
1 polymer ?
#
loop_
_entity_poly.entity_id
_entity_poly.type
_entity_poly.pdbx_seq_one_letter_code
_entity_poly.pdbx_strand_id
1 'polypeptide(L)'
;MEKRRRSVCAVAAAALVAAMLSSLSGAAYGGGMSPGYYKTTCPQLEDIVLKEVTRKKNETIVTIPAVLRLFFHDCLVNGCDASVLIASRNQDAEKNSPDDDSLAGDGYDTVNRVKAAVEQKCPGVVSCADILALAARDVVHLVNS
;
A
#
# COMPACT_ATOMS: atom_id res chain seq x y z
N MET A 1 14.36 -55.47 -19.59
CA MET A 1 15.11 -54.20 -19.74
C MET A 1 14.16 -53.02 -20.00
N GLU A 2 13.28 -53.10 -21.00
CA GLU A 2 12.27 -52.08 -21.37
C GLU A 2 11.31 -51.69 -20.23
N LYS A 3 10.71 -52.67 -19.54
CA LYS A 3 9.72 -52.44 -18.46
C LYS A 3 10.30 -51.73 -17.23
N ARG A 4 11.58 -51.98 -16.94
CA ARG A 4 12.34 -51.34 -15.85
C ARG A 4 12.65 -49.87 -16.20
N ARG A 5 12.99 -49.58 -17.46
CA ARG A 5 13.16 -48.20 -17.97
C ARG A 5 11.86 -47.40 -17.93
N ARG A 6 10.72 -48.01 -18.30
CA ARG A 6 9.39 -47.36 -18.25
C ARG A 6 8.96 -47.02 -16.82
N SER A 7 9.17 -47.91 -15.85
CA SER A 7 8.90 -47.62 -14.44
C SER A 7 9.80 -46.53 -13.87
N VAL A 8 11.10 -46.52 -14.21
CA VAL A 8 12.03 -45.47 -13.72
C VAL A 8 11.65 -44.09 -14.26
N CYS A 9 11.25 -43.98 -15.53
CA CYS A 9 10.78 -42.71 -16.10
C CYS A 9 9.46 -42.25 -15.46
N ALA A 10 8.53 -43.16 -15.18
CA ALA A 10 7.26 -42.82 -14.54
C ALA A 10 7.44 -42.33 -13.09
N VAL A 11 8.35 -42.95 -12.33
CA VAL A 11 8.69 -42.53 -10.95
C VAL A 11 9.42 -41.19 -10.96
N ALA A 12 10.35 -40.97 -11.89
CA ALA A 12 11.05 -39.69 -12.03
C ALA A 12 10.10 -38.55 -12.43
N ALA A 13 9.16 -38.80 -13.34
CA ALA A 13 8.14 -37.84 -13.73
C ALA A 13 7.19 -37.49 -12.57
N ALA A 14 6.75 -38.49 -11.79
CA ALA A 14 5.91 -38.27 -10.62
C ALA A 14 6.63 -37.46 -9.52
N ALA A 15 7.93 -37.72 -9.30
CA ALA A 15 8.74 -36.98 -8.34
C ALA A 15 8.97 -35.51 -8.77
N LEU A 16 9.17 -35.25 -10.06
CA LEU A 16 9.29 -33.89 -10.61
C LEU A 16 7.98 -33.10 -10.49
N VAL A 17 6.83 -33.76 -10.74
CA VAL A 17 5.51 -33.14 -10.57
C VAL A 17 5.24 -32.84 -9.09
N ALA A 18 5.55 -33.77 -8.17
CA ALA A 18 5.42 -33.53 -6.74
C ALA A 18 6.31 -32.38 -6.24
N ALA A 19 7.55 -32.28 -6.75
CA ALA A 19 8.47 -31.19 -6.42
C ALA A 19 7.96 -29.82 -6.93
N MET A 20 7.38 -29.78 -8.13
CA MET A 20 6.73 -28.58 -8.69
C MET A 20 5.49 -28.16 -7.90
N LEU A 21 4.71 -29.12 -7.38
CA LEU A 21 3.55 -28.83 -6.52
C LEU A 21 3.95 -28.34 -5.11
N SER A 22 5.10 -28.76 -4.56
CA SER A 22 5.58 -28.25 -3.26
C SER A 22 6.04 -26.79 -3.29
N SER A 23 6.39 -26.26 -4.47
CA SER A 23 6.69 -24.83 -4.68
C SER A 23 5.45 -23.93 -4.75
N LEU A 24 4.23 -24.50 -4.78
CA LEU A 24 2.97 -23.75 -4.57
C LEU A 24 2.65 -23.57 -3.08
N SER A 25 3.67 -23.48 -2.23
CA SER A 25 3.52 -22.83 -0.93
C SER A 25 3.34 -21.35 -1.23
N GLY A 26 2.07 -20.91 -1.36
CA GLY A 26 1.75 -19.50 -1.45
C GLY A 26 2.49 -18.77 -0.35
N ALA A 27 3.47 -17.95 -0.73
CA ALA A 27 4.09 -17.04 0.19
C ALA A 27 2.95 -16.18 0.72
N ALA A 28 2.58 -16.39 2.00
CA ALA A 28 1.81 -15.41 2.72
C ALA A 28 2.68 -14.15 2.74
N TYR A 29 2.43 -13.22 1.82
CA TYR A 29 3.00 -11.88 1.82
C TYR A 29 2.40 -11.11 3.01
N GLY A 30 2.79 -11.49 4.23
CA GLY A 30 2.32 -10.90 5.48
C GLY A 30 3.44 -10.76 6.53
N GLY A 31 4.70 -10.86 6.12
CA GLY A 31 5.84 -10.75 7.02
C GLY A 31 6.28 -9.30 7.20
N GLY A 32 5.82 -8.64 8.27
CA GLY A 32 6.40 -7.36 8.72
C GLY A 32 5.42 -6.30 9.23
N MET A 33 4.11 -6.47 9.01
CA MET A 33 3.11 -5.50 9.45
C MET A 33 2.49 -5.90 10.80
N SER A 34 2.25 -4.93 11.67
CA SER A 34 1.53 -5.15 12.93
C SER A 34 0.64 -3.96 13.26
N PRO A 35 -0.63 -4.18 13.69
CA PRO A 35 -1.45 -3.10 14.23
C PRO A 35 -0.72 -2.37 15.36
N GLY A 36 -0.66 -1.03 15.28
CA GLY A 36 0.04 -0.23 16.28
C GLY A 36 1.57 -0.34 16.21
N TYR A 37 2.16 -0.63 15.05
CA TYR A 37 3.61 -0.62 14.81
C TYR A 37 4.30 0.63 15.38
N TYR A 38 3.64 1.79 15.30
CA TYR A 38 4.15 3.08 15.77
C TYR A 38 3.81 3.43 17.22
N LYS A 39 3.21 2.53 18.01
CA LYS A 39 2.74 2.84 19.38
C LYS A 39 3.82 3.37 20.31
N THR A 40 5.08 2.98 20.11
CA THR A 40 6.21 3.43 20.92
C THR A 40 6.97 4.60 20.30
N THR A 41 7.11 4.63 18.98
CA THR A 41 7.92 5.61 18.24
C THR A 41 7.14 6.87 17.84
N CYS A 42 5.83 6.74 17.61
CA CYS A 42 4.92 7.85 17.34
C CYS A 42 3.53 7.59 17.94
N PRO A 43 3.36 7.70 19.28
CA PRO A 43 2.13 7.29 19.96
C PRO A 43 0.87 8.06 19.53
N GLN A 44 1.03 9.29 19.04
CA GLN A 44 -0.07 10.16 18.61
C GLN A 44 -0.38 10.05 17.11
N LEU A 45 0.24 9.11 16.38
CA LEU A 45 0.14 9.03 14.91
C LEU A 45 -1.33 8.99 14.44
N GLU A 46 -2.11 8.05 14.94
CA GLU A 46 -3.49 7.85 14.47
C GLU A 46 -4.38 9.08 14.73
N ASP A 47 -4.20 9.75 15.88
CA ASP A 47 -4.92 11.00 16.20
C ASP A 47 -4.54 12.15 15.27
N ILE A 48 -3.24 12.28 14.93
CA ILE A 48 -2.75 13.31 14.01
C ILE A 48 -3.35 13.09 12.61
N VAL A 49 -3.33 11.84 12.12
CA VAL A 49 -3.88 11.51 10.80
C VAL A 49 -5.37 11.82 10.75
N LEU A 50 -6.16 11.32 11.71
CA LEU A 50 -7.60 11.54 11.75
C LEU A 50 -7.94 13.03 11.80
N LYS A 51 -7.22 13.80 12.62
CA LYS A 51 -7.43 15.25 12.74
C LYS A 51 -7.19 15.98 11.41
N GLU A 52 -6.07 15.72 10.76
CA GLU A 52 -5.71 16.40 9.51
C GLU A 52 -6.60 15.98 8.34
N VAL A 53 -6.97 14.70 8.26
CA VAL A 53 -7.94 14.20 7.27
C VAL A 53 -9.32 14.82 7.50
N THR A 54 -9.77 14.91 8.76
CA THR A 54 -11.04 15.58 9.10
C THR A 54 -11.03 17.05 8.71
N ARG A 55 -9.93 17.75 8.98
CA ARG A 55 -9.75 19.15 8.56
C ARG A 55 -9.85 19.29 7.05
N LYS A 56 -9.16 18.44 6.30
CA LYS A 56 -9.20 18.41 4.82
C LYS A 56 -10.61 18.12 4.28
N LYS A 57 -11.28 17.11 4.83
CA LYS A 57 -12.66 16.79 4.48
C LYS A 57 -13.64 17.95 4.75
N ASN A 58 -13.40 18.74 5.80
CA ASN A 58 -14.21 19.92 6.09
C ASN A 58 -13.91 21.10 5.15
N GLU A 59 -12.73 21.15 4.52
CA GLU A 59 -12.45 22.08 3.42
C GLU A 59 -13.18 21.63 2.14
N THR A 60 -13.21 20.32 1.85
CA THR A 60 -13.95 19.75 0.72
C THR A 60 -14.30 18.27 0.93
N ILE A 61 -15.54 17.89 0.61
CA ILE A 61 -15.97 16.48 0.69
C ILE A 61 -15.24 15.56 -0.31
N VAL A 62 -14.62 16.16 -1.35
CA VAL A 62 -13.82 15.46 -2.37
C VAL A 62 -12.64 14.69 -1.76
N THR A 63 -12.15 15.10 -0.58
CA THR A 63 -11.08 14.40 0.14
C THR A 63 -11.38 12.92 0.33
N ILE A 64 -12.65 12.56 0.59
CA ILE A 64 -13.02 11.16 0.85
C ILE A 64 -12.73 10.26 -0.37
N PRO A 65 -13.38 10.46 -1.53
CA PRO A 65 -13.10 9.63 -2.69
C PRO A 65 -11.68 9.82 -3.24
N ALA A 66 -11.08 11.01 -3.09
CA ALA A 66 -9.74 11.28 -3.58
C ALA A 66 -8.66 10.46 -2.86
N VAL A 67 -8.66 10.46 -1.53
CA VAL A 67 -7.67 9.69 -0.73
C VAL A 67 -7.88 8.19 -0.90
N LEU A 68 -9.14 7.73 -0.88
CA LEU A 68 -9.44 6.30 -1.05
C LEU A 68 -8.97 5.78 -2.42
N ARG A 69 -9.21 6.54 -3.49
CA ARG A 69 -8.75 6.18 -4.83
C ARG A 69 -7.22 6.25 -4.94
N LEU A 70 -6.58 7.25 -4.34
CA LEU A 70 -5.12 7.37 -4.35
C LEU A 70 -4.44 6.16 -3.69
N PHE A 71 -4.94 5.71 -2.53
CA PHE A 71 -4.44 4.51 -1.87
C PHE A 71 -4.62 3.25 -2.72
N PHE A 72 -5.75 3.14 -3.42
CA PHE A 72 -5.98 2.03 -4.35
C PHE A 72 -4.98 2.03 -5.52
N HIS A 73 -4.69 3.18 -6.12
CA HIS A 73 -3.72 3.28 -7.22
C HIS A 73 -2.31 2.90 -6.75
N ASP A 74 -1.87 3.38 -5.58
CA ASP A 74 -0.60 3.00 -4.97
C ASP A 74 -0.47 1.48 -4.84
N CYS A 75 -1.45 0.84 -4.21
CA CYS A 75 -1.37 -0.59 -3.93
C CYS A 75 -1.46 -1.50 -5.17
N LEU A 76 -2.05 -1.04 -6.28
CA LEU A 76 -2.20 -1.86 -7.49
C LEU A 76 -0.97 -1.85 -8.39
N VAL A 77 -0.13 -0.82 -8.31
CA VAL A 77 1.08 -0.70 -9.12
C VAL A 77 2.27 -0.99 -8.24
N ASN A 78 2.86 -2.19 -8.37
CA ASN A 78 4.05 -2.63 -7.61
C ASN A 78 3.91 -2.69 -6.07
N GLY A 79 2.74 -2.37 -5.51
CA GLY A 79 2.40 -2.58 -4.11
C GLY A 79 2.28 -1.27 -3.32
N CYS A 80 1.82 -1.35 -2.06
CA CYS A 80 1.57 -0.16 -1.24
C CYS A 80 2.88 0.44 -0.69
N ASP A 81 3.64 1.14 -1.53
CA ASP A 81 4.97 1.66 -1.19
C ASP A 81 5.10 3.20 -1.33
N ALA A 82 3.99 3.88 -1.61
CA ALA A 82 3.91 5.32 -1.85
C ALA A 82 4.59 5.81 -3.15
N SER A 83 4.89 4.94 -4.11
CA SER A 83 5.45 5.30 -5.42
C SER A 83 4.57 6.30 -6.18
N VAL A 84 3.24 6.21 -6.04
CA VAL A 84 2.28 7.12 -6.67
C VAL A 84 2.48 8.58 -6.26
N LEU A 85 3.09 8.84 -5.09
CA LEU A 85 3.32 10.20 -4.59
C LEU A 85 4.55 10.87 -5.23
N ILE A 86 5.43 10.09 -5.86
CA ILE A 86 6.73 10.58 -6.34
C ILE A 86 6.54 11.41 -7.61
N ALA A 87 7.16 12.59 -7.63
CA ALA A 87 7.29 13.42 -8.83
C ALA A 87 8.72 13.35 -9.36
N SER A 88 8.87 13.13 -10.67
CA SER A 88 10.17 13.14 -11.35
C SER A 88 10.34 14.40 -12.20
N ARG A 89 11.58 14.85 -12.36
CA ARG A 89 11.93 15.97 -13.24
C ARG A 89 11.66 15.67 -14.71
N ASN A 90 11.81 14.42 -15.11
CA ASN A 90 11.62 13.97 -16.48
C ASN A 90 10.17 13.56 -16.77
N GLN A 91 9.25 13.70 -15.80
CA GLN A 91 7.85 13.29 -15.89
C GLN A 91 7.67 11.79 -16.21
N ASP A 92 8.62 10.96 -15.78
CA ASP A 92 8.63 9.50 -15.93
C ASP A 92 8.24 8.73 -14.65
N ALA A 93 7.78 9.45 -13.61
CA ALA A 93 7.22 8.84 -12.41
C ALA A 93 5.79 8.36 -12.63
N GLU A 94 5.36 7.34 -11.88
CA GLU A 94 4.01 6.77 -11.90
C GLU A 94 2.89 7.82 -11.90
N LYS A 95 3.05 8.87 -11.09
CA LYS A 95 2.14 10.02 -11.01
C LYS A 95 1.80 10.69 -12.36
N ASN A 96 2.67 10.55 -13.37
CA ASN A 96 2.46 11.12 -14.72
C ASN A 96 1.94 10.06 -15.71
N SER A 97 1.58 8.87 -15.23
CA SER A 97 0.94 7.83 -16.02
C SER A 97 -0.42 8.33 -16.53
N PRO A 98 -0.81 8.02 -17.77
CA PRO A 98 -2.15 8.32 -18.28
C PRO A 98 -3.27 7.74 -17.40
N ASP A 99 -3.02 6.64 -16.70
CA ASP A 99 -3.99 6.01 -15.78
C ASP A 99 -4.25 6.87 -14.53
N ASP A 100 -3.28 7.72 -14.18
CA ASP A 100 -3.27 8.56 -12.97
C ASP A 100 -3.67 10.02 -13.24
N ASP A 101 -3.82 10.43 -14.51
CA ASP A 101 -4.23 11.79 -14.91
C ASP A 101 -5.55 12.23 -14.25
N SER A 102 -6.43 11.27 -13.97
CA SER A 102 -7.73 11.49 -13.34
C SER A 102 -7.71 11.44 -11.81
N LEU A 103 -6.55 11.21 -11.18
CA LEU A 103 -6.41 11.26 -9.73
C LEU A 103 -6.55 12.70 -9.24
N ALA A 104 -7.43 12.90 -8.27
CA ALA A 104 -7.69 14.22 -7.75
C ALA A 104 -6.48 14.75 -6.96
N GLY A 105 -6.04 15.97 -7.30
CA GLY A 105 -4.97 16.68 -6.59
C GLY A 105 -5.17 16.78 -5.07
N ASP A 106 -6.43 16.79 -4.63
CA ASP A 106 -6.81 16.84 -3.21
C ASP A 106 -6.35 15.61 -2.40
N GLY A 107 -6.25 14.43 -3.03
CA GLY A 107 -5.72 13.23 -2.39
C GLY A 107 -4.23 13.40 -2.04
N TYR A 108 -3.45 13.91 -3.01
CA TYR A 108 -2.03 14.21 -2.81
C TYR A 108 -1.82 15.31 -1.76
N ASP A 109 -2.60 16.40 -1.81
CA ASP A 109 -2.53 17.50 -0.84
C ASP A 109 -2.86 17.00 0.58
N THR A 110 -3.85 16.13 0.72
CA THR A 110 -4.23 15.55 2.01
C THR A 110 -3.09 14.74 2.62
N VAL A 111 -2.49 13.82 1.85
CA VAL A 111 -1.36 13.00 2.31
C VAL A 111 -0.15 13.86 2.67
N ASN A 112 0.15 14.88 1.86
CA ASN A 112 1.26 15.81 2.13
C ASN A 112 1.06 16.61 3.43
N ARG A 113 -0.17 17.08 3.69
CA ARG A 113 -0.49 17.80 4.94
C ARG A 113 -0.41 16.90 6.16
N VAL A 114 -0.93 15.67 6.06
CA VAL A 114 -0.81 14.67 7.13
C VAL A 114 0.67 14.38 7.39
N LYS A 115 1.47 14.13 6.35
CA LYS A 115 2.92 13.89 6.48
C LYS A 115 3.63 15.06 7.15
N ALA A 116 3.33 16.29 6.74
CA ALA A 116 3.92 17.47 7.37
C ALA A 116 3.57 17.58 8.87
N ALA A 117 2.32 17.28 9.25
CA ALA A 117 1.92 17.28 10.67
C ALA A 117 2.57 16.15 11.46
N VAL A 118 2.71 14.95 10.87
CA VAL A 118 3.40 13.82 11.48
C VAL A 118 4.89 14.11 11.67
N GLU A 119 5.57 14.67 10.67
CA GLU A 119 7.00 15.01 10.76
C GLU A 119 7.29 16.08 11.82
N GLN A 120 6.35 16.98 12.12
CA GLN A 120 6.47 17.92 13.24
C GLN A 120 6.46 17.23 14.61
N LYS A 121 5.91 16.01 14.70
CA LYS A 121 5.76 15.26 15.96
C LYS A 121 6.75 14.09 16.06
N CYS A 122 7.01 13.42 14.94
CA CYS A 122 7.77 12.19 14.85
C CYS A 122 8.67 12.21 13.60
N PRO A 123 9.75 13.03 13.60
CA PRO A 123 10.58 13.25 12.42
C PRO A 123 11.23 11.96 11.91
N GLY A 124 11.06 11.66 10.62
CA GLY A 124 11.70 10.53 9.95
C GLY A 124 11.22 9.14 10.42
N VAL A 125 10.11 9.06 11.15
CA VAL A 125 9.63 7.79 11.75
C VAL A 125 8.61 7.08 10.86
N VAL A 126 7.58 7.80 10.40
CA VAL A 126 6.39 7.18 9.78
C VAL A 126 6.49 7.25 8.27
N SER A 127 6.30 6.11 7.59
CA SER A 127 6.36 6.05 6.13
C SER A 127 5.18 6.78 5.46
N CYS A 128 5.36 7.22 4.21
CA CYS A 128 4.25 7.79 3.43
C CYS A 128 3.19 6.72 3.06
N ALA A 129 3.61 5.46 2.89
CA ALA A 129 2.71 4.34 2.61
C ALA A 129 1.75 4.09 3.78
N ASP A 130 2.25 4.12 5.03
CA ASP A 130 1.40 3.98 6.21
C ASP A 130 0.46 5.17 6.39
N ILE A 131 0.90 6.39 6.03
CA ILE A 131 0.03 7.56 6.03
C ILE A 131 -1.09 7.41 5.00
N LEU A 132 -0.81 6.93 3.79
CA LEU A 132 -1.84 6.63 2.79
C LEU A 132 -2.85 5.62 3.32
N ALA A 133 -2.38 4.52 3.93
CA ALA A 133 -3.25 3.48 4.49
C ALA A 133 -4.12 4.01 5.65
N LEU A 134 -3.54 4.76 6.60
CA LEU A 134 -4.27 5.36 7.71
C LEU A 134 -5.26 6.42 7.24
N ALA A 135 -4.87 7.27 6.28
CA ALA A 135 -5.76 8.28 5.73
C ALA A 135 -6.94 7.64 4.97
N ALA A 136 -6.70 6.57 4.22
CA ALA A 136 -7.74 5.80 3.54
C ALA A 136 -8.75 5.18 4.53
N ARG A 137 -8.25 4.63 5.65
CA ARG A 137 -9.10 4.14 6.75
C ARG A 137 -9.96 5.27 7.33
N ASP A 138 -9.35 6.42 7.58
CA ASP A 138 -10.02 7.53 8.26
C ASP A 138 -11.07 8.20 7.37
N VAL A 139 -10.84 8.34 6.06
CA VAL A 139 -11.89 8.88 5.17
C VAL A 139 -13.11 7.96 5.09
N VAL A 140 -12.94 6.64 5.17
CA VAL A 140 -14.05 5.68 5.22
C VAL A 140 -14.81 5.82 6.54
N HIS A 141 -14.10 5.97 7.66
CA HIS A 141 -14.72 6.22 8.97
C HIS A 141 -15.58 7.50 8.96
N LEU A 142 -15.10 8.56 8.30
CA LEU A 142 -15.77 9.86 8.23
C LEU A 142 -17.01 9.92 7.33
N VAL A 143 -17.32 8.87 6.55
CA VAL A 143 -18.55 8.83 5.73
C VAL A 143 -19.82 8.80 6.59
N ASN A 144 -19.74 8.18 7.76
CA ASN A 144 -20.88 7.99 8.67
C ASN A 144 -20.77 8.81 9.97
N SER A 145 -19.89 9.80 10.00
CA SER A 145 -19.56 10.59 11.21
C SER A 145 -20.16 11.99 11.19
#